data_AF-A0A9E0QF18-F1
#
_entry.id   AF-A0A9E0QF18-F1
#
_cell.length_a   1.000
_cell.length_b   1.000
_cell.length_c   1.000
_cell.angle_alpha   90.00
_cell.angle_beta   90.00
_cell.angle_gamma   90.00
#
_symmetry.space_group_name_H-M   'P 1'
#
loop_
_entity.id
_entity.type
_entity.pdbx_description
1 polymer ?
#
loop_
_entity_poly.entity_id
_entity_poly.type
_entity_poly.pdbx_seq_one_letter_code
_entity_poly.pdbx_strand_id
1 'polypeptide(L)'
;MPKSKGFTLIEVMIVVAIVAIIIGLALPNYREYVLRSNRAVGKSALLEAVSRQEQYFLNNRSYTDLLTDLGYPATYFVSSEGDTLAAASGSIYQITITEPDSNIGETAYTLSAVPQGGQTDDTKCGSLGINEQAAKTVASASESATYCW
;
A
#
# COMPACT_ATOMS: atom_id res chain seq x y z
N MET A 1 18.36 -14.22 -57.48
CA MET A 1 17.53 -14.51 -56.29
C MET A 1 18.31 -14.14 -55.04
N PRO A 2 17.90 -13.13 -54.26
CA PRO A 2 18.59 -12.81 -53.02
C PRO A 2 18.45 -14.00 -52.05
N LYS A 3 19.58 -14.52 -51.56
CA LYS A 3 19.58 -15.56 -50.52
C LYS A 3 19.03 -14.95 -49.24
N SER A 4 17.92 -15.48 -48.75
CA SER A 4 17.40 -15.19 -47.41
C SER A 4 18.47 -15.61 -46.40
N LYS A 5 19.08 -14.65 -45.70
CA LYS A 5 19.97 -14.94 -44.57
C LYS A 5 19.08 -15.26 -43.37
N GLY A 6 19.17 -16.50 -42.87
CA GLY A 6 18.53 -16.92 -41.62
C GLY A 6 19.44 -16.67 -40.41
N PHE A 7 18.83 -16.55 -39.23
CA PHE A 7 19.57 -16.50 -37.96
C PHE A 7 20.26 -17.83 -37.69
N THR A 8 21.48 -17.76 -37.15
CA THR A 8 22.20 -18.95 -36.70
C THR A 8 21.70 -19.41 -35.33
N LEU A 9 21.81 -20.71 -35.04
CA LEU A 9 21.45 -21.26 -33.73
C LEU A 9 22.26 -20.59 -32.60
N ILE A 10 23.53 -20.25 -32.87
CA ILE A 10 24.39 -19.58 -31.90
C ILE A 10 23.97 -18.14 -31.63
N GLU A 11 23.50 -17.38 -32.64
CA GLU A 11 22.92 -16.05 -32.42
C GLU A 11 21.70 -16.12 -31.51
N VAL A 12 20.80 -17.09 -31.72
CA VAL A 12 19.63 -17.26 -30.86
C VAL A 12 20.03 -17.60 -29.43
N MET A 13 21.04 -18.45 -29.23
CA MET A 13 21.51 -18.78 -27.87
C MET A 13 22.13 -17.58 -27.15
N ILE A 14 22.89 -16.73 -27.85
CA ILE A 14 23.45 -15.50 -27.26
C ILE A 14 22.33 -14.53 -26.89
N VAL A 15 21.32 -14.35 -27.74
CA VAL A 15 20.17 -13.49 -27.46
C VAL A 15 19.41 -13.99 -26.22
N VAL A 16 19.14 -15.29 -26.13
CA VAL A 16 18.46 -15.88 -24.96
C VAL A 16 19.28 -15.70 -23.69
N ALA A 17 20.60 -15.88 -23.75
CA ALA A 17 21.48 -15.66 -22.60
C ALA A 17 21.45 -14.20 -22.11
N ILE A 18 21.51 -13.23 -23.03
CA ILE A 18 21.41 -11.80 -22.68
C ILE A 18 20.06 -11.48 -22.06
N VAL A 19 18.95 -11.97 -22.64
CA VAL A 19 17.61 -11.76 -22.12
C VAL A 19 17.45 -12.35 -20.72
N ALA A 20 17.99 -13.55 -20.47
CA ALA A 20 17.95 -14.18 -19.15
C ALA A 20 18.65 -13.34 -18.07
N ILE A 21 19.82 -12.75 -18.41
CA ILE A 21 20.55 -11.85 -17.50
C ILE A 21 19.73 -10.59 -17.19
N ILE A 22 19.13 -9.97 -18.22
CA ILE A 22 18.31 -8.76 -18.04
C ILE A 22 17.09 -9.05 -17.16
N ILE A 23 16.37 -10.15 -17.42
CA ILE A 23 15.18 -10.54 -16.66
C ILE A 23 15.51 -10.75 -15.18
N GLY A 24 16.67 -11.36 -14.88
CA GLY A 24 17.13 -11.59 -13.51
C GLY A 24 17.24 -10.32 -12.66
N LEU A 25 17.56 -9.17 -13.28
CA LEU A 25 17.65 -7.88 -12.60
C LEU A 25 16.36 -7.05 -12.72
N ALA A 26 15.67 -7.14 -13.86
CA ALA A 26 14.51 -6.29 -14.14
C ALA A 26 13.29 -6.64 -13.29
N LEU A 27 13.01 -7.93 -13.09
CA LEU A 27 11.84 -8.38 -12.33
C LEU A 27 11.81 -7.95 -10.86
N PRO A 28 12.87 -8.16 -10.05
CA PRO A 28 12.85 -7.73 -8.65
C PRO A 28 12.72 -6.20 -8.51
N ASN A 29 13.41 -5.45 -9.38
CA ASN A 29 13.33 -3.98 -9.39
C ASN A 29 11.92 -3.47 -9.76
N TYR A 30 11.28 -4.09 -10.76
CA TYR A 30 9.91 -3.73 -11.14
C TYR A 30 8.92 -4.03 -10.01
N ARG A 31 9.06 -5.17 -9.32
CA ARG A 31 8.23 -5.49 -8.16
C ARG A 31 8.39 -4.45 -7.05
N GLU A 32 9.61 -4.08 -6.71
CA GLU A 32 9.86 -3.05 -5.68
C GLU A 32 9.27 -1.68 -6.08
N TYR A 33 9.32 -1.33 -7.36
CA TYR A 33 8.66 -0.13 -7.89
C TYR A 33 7.14 -0.18 -7.70
N VAL A 34 6.49 -1.30 -8.02
CA VAL A 34 5.03 -1.47 -7.84
C VAL A 34 4.66 -1.39 -6.36
N LEU A 35 5.39 -2.07 -5.47
CA LEU A 35 5.13 -2.02 -4.03
C LEU A 35 5.26 -0.59 -3.48
N ARG A 36 6.28 0.16 -3.92
CA ARG A 36 6.46 1.57 -3.56
C ARG A 36 5.34 2.46 -4.11
N SER A 37 4.89 2.22 -5.34
CA SER A 37 3.74 2.92 -5.93
C SER A 37 2.48 2.71 -5.10
N ASN A 38 2.18 1.46 -4.76
CA ASN A 38 1.05 1.10 -3.92
C ASN A 38 1.13 1.70 -2.52
N ARG A 39 2.33 1.79 -1.92
CA ARG A 39 2.52 2.52 -0.65
C ARG A 39 2.06 3.97 -0.75
N ALA A 40 2.28 4.64 -1.88
CA ALA A 40 1.81 6.02 -2.07
C ALA A 40 0.27 6.09 -2.05
N VAL A 41 -0.41 5.11 -2.66
CA VAL A 41 -1.87 4.98 -2.64
C VAL A 41 -2.40 4.70 -1.22
N GLY A 42 -1.75 3.80 -0.48
CA GLY A 42 -2.09 3.54 0.92
C GLY A 42 -1.94 4.79 1.80
N LYS A 43 -0.85 5.55 1.63
CA LYS A 43 -0.63 6.83 2.35
C LYS A 43 -1.69 7.87 2.02
N SER A 44 -2.08 8.01 0.75
CA SER A 44 -3.13 8.97 0.38
C SER A 44 -4.47 8.61 1.01
N ALA A 45 -4.82 7.31 1.02
CA ALA A 45 -6.04 6.83 1.67
C ALA A 45 -6.04 7.11 3.19
N LEU A 46 -4.89 6.92 3.85
CA LEU A 46 -4.72 7.26 5.26
C LEU A 46 -4.88 8.77 5.51
N LEU A 47 -4.25 9.62 4.70
CA LEU A 47 -4.34 11.07 4.84
C LEU A 47 -5.76 11.60 4.59
N GLU A 48 -6.51 10.99 3.66
CA GLU A 48 -7.93 11.30 3.47
C GLU A 48 -8.75 10.93 4.70
N ALA A 49 -8.52 9.74 5.26
CA ALA A 49 -9.21 9.29 6.46
C ALA A 49 -8.86 10.16 7.69
N VAL A 50 -7.61 10.63 7.81
CA VAL A 50 -7.21 11.65 8.81
C VAL A 50 -8.05 12.91 8.64
N SER A 51 -8.17 13.43 7.41
CA SER A 51 -8.99 14.62 7.17
C SER A 51 -10.45 14.42 7.57
N ARG A 52 -11.00 13.22 7.43
CA ARG A 52 -12.37 12.90 7.85
C ARG A 52 -12.49 12.76 9.38
N GLN A 53 -11.47 12.21 10.05
CA GLN A 53 -11.39 12.20 11.51
C GLN A 53 -11.41 13.62 12.08
N GLU A 54 -10.63 14.53 11.52
CA GLU A 54 -10.62 15.94 11.94
C GLU A 54 -11.99 16.60 11.73
N GLN A 55 -12.65 16.35 10.59
CA GLN A 55 -14.01 16.86 10.35
C GLN A 55 -15.03 16.29 11.34
N TYR A 56 -14.92 14.99 11.68
CA TYR A 56 -15.76 14.35 12.66
C TYR A 56 -15.54 14.95 14.07
N PHE A 57 -14.29 15.19 14.44
CA PHE A 57 -13.93 15.81 15.72
C PHE A 57 -14.50 17.23 15.87
N LEU A 58 -14.49 18.04 14.81
CA LEU A 58 -15.08 19.38 14.84
C LEU A 58 -16.58 19.36 15.17
N ASN A 59 -17.30 18.31 14.76
CA ASN A 59 -18.74 18.18 14.98
C ASN A 59 -19.08 17.49 16.30
N ASN A 60 -18.30 16.49 16.70
CA ASN A 60 -18.63 15.59 17.82
C ASN A 60 -17.75 15.77 19.05
N ARG A 61 -16.64 16.52 18.95
CA ARG A 61 -15.61 16.71 19.98
C ARG A 61 -14.94 15.42 20.46
N SER A 62 -15.02 14.37 19.64
CA SER A 62 -14.31 13.11 19.75
C SER A 62 -14.00 12.62 18.34
N TYR A 63 -12.98 11.78 18.19
CA TYR A 63 -12.80 10.95 17.02
C TYR A 63 -13.81 9.79 17.05
N THR A 64 -13.74 8.93 16.04
CA THR A 64 -14.57 7.72 15.91
C THR A 64 -13.70 6.55 15.53
N ASP A 65 -13.99 5.37 16.08
CA ASP A 65 -13.40 4.10 15.64
C ASP A 65 -14.19 3.45 14.49
N LEU A 66 -15.34 4.02 14.12
CA LEU A 66 -16.22 3.53 13.07
C LEU A 66 -15.93 4.21 11.73
N LEU A 67 -15.47 3.41 10.76
CA LEU A 67 -15.31 3.85 9.37
C LEU A 67 -16.60 4.43 8.76
N THR A 68 -17.76 3.95 9.19
CA THR A 68 -19.06 4.42 8.71
C THR A 68 -19.36 5.86 9.09
N ASP A 69 -18.88 6.32 10.24
CA ASP A 69 -19.05 7.70 10.69
C ASP A 69 -18.20 8.68 9.87
N LEU A 70 -17.12 8.18 9.29
CA LEU A 70 -16.27 8.90 8.33
C LEU A 70 -16.80 8.85 6.89
N GLY A 71 -17.93 8.17 6.65
CA GLY A 71 -18.53 8.01 5.33
C GLY A 71 -17.89 6.93 4.46
N TYR A 72 -17.16 5.99 5.06
CA TYR A 72 -16.64 4.80 4.38
C TYR A 72 -17.56 3.58 4.61
N PRO A 73 -17.46 2.53 3.78
CA PRO A 73 -18.05 1.24 4.11
C PRO A 73 -17.46 0.69 5.41
N ALA A 74 -18.22 -0.16 6.12
CA ALA A 74 -17.77 -0.80 7.36
C ALA A 74 -16.45 -1.59 7.18
N THR A 75 -16.23 -2.11 5.97
CA THR A 75 -14.95 -2.66 5.53
C THR A 75 -14.41 -1.80 4.39
N TYR A 76 -13.32 -1.08 4.65
CA TYR A 76 -12.72 -0.18 3.68
C TYR A 76 -11.46 -0.80 3.08
N PHE A 77 -11.56 -1.22 1.81
CA PHE A 77 -10.43 -1.68 1.01
C PHE A 77 -10.06 -0.65 -0.06
N VAL A 78 -8.80 -0.67 -0.50
CA VAL A 78 -8.25 0.28 -1.50
C VAL A 78 -7.61 -0.50 -2.64
N SER A 79 -7.96 -0.18 -3.89
CA SER A 79 -7.34 -0.75 -5.10
C SER A 79 -6.00 -0.08 -5.45
N SER A 80 -5.26 -0.61 -6.43
CA SER A 80 -4.03 0.03 -6.95
C SER A 80 -4.29 1.38 -7.61
N GLU A 81 -5.51 1.63 -8.06
CA GLU A 81 -5.95 2.88 -8.67
C GLU A 81 -6.40 3.91 -7.61
N GLY A 82 -6.51 3.49 -6.34
CA GLY A 82 -6.99 4.33 -5.24
C GLY A 82 -8.50 4.28 -5.03
N ASP A 83 -9.22 3.40 -5.72
CA ASP A 83 -10.66 3.26 -5.57
C ASP A 83 -11.03 2.57 -4.26
N THR A 84 -12.16 2.97 -3.67
CA THR A 84 -12.71 2.31 -2.49
C THR A 84 -13.43 1.03 -2.90
N LEU A 85 -13.09 -0.08 -2.24
CA LEU A 85 -13.63 -1.41 -2.52
C LEU A 85 -14.35 -1.96 -1.28
N ALA A 86 -15.44 -2.71 -1.52
CA ALA A 86 -16.20 -3.39 -0.47
C ALA A 86 -15.70 -4.83 -0.20
N ALA A 87 -14.68 -5.30 -0.92
CA ALA A 87 -14.13 -6.64 -0.79
C ALA A 87 -12.61 -6.65 -0.94
N ALA A 88 -11.96 -7.63 -0.33
CA ALA A 88 -10.51 -7.78 -0.36
C ALA A 88 -9.95 -8.15 -1.75
N SER A 89 -10.77 -8.77 -2.61
CA SER A 89 -10.34 -9.17 -3.95
C SER A 89 -9.98 -7.95 -4.80
N GLY A 90 -8.75 -7.93 -5.32
CA GLY A 90 -8.23 -6.79 -6.09
C GLY A 90 -7.73 -5.61 -5.25
N SER A 91 -7.82 -5.69 -3.93
CA SER A 91 -7.29 -4.65 -3.04
C SER A 91 -5.80 -4.82 -2.78
N ILE A 92 -5.12 -3.69 -2.54
CA ILE A 92 -3.72 -3.62 -2.12
C ILE A 92 -3.59 -3.27 -0.63
N TYR A 93 -4.61 -2.63 -0.05
CA TYR A 93 -4.66 -2.28 1.37
C TYR A 93 -6.09 -2.40 1.91
N GLN A 94 -6.21 -2.77 3.17
CA GLN A 94 -7.40 -2.56 3.98
C GLN A 94 -7.09 -1.44 4.98
N ILE A 95 -7.96 -0.44 5.06
CA ILE A 95 -7.85 0.64 6.04
C ILE A 95 -8.63 0.24 7.29
N THR A 96 -8.00 0.35 8.45
CA THR A 96 -8.60 0.07 9.75
C THR A 96 -8.36 1.22 10.71
N ILE A 97 -9.25 1.37 11.69
CA ILE A 97 -9.10 2.31 12.80
C ILE A 97 -8.94 1.49 14.07
N THR A 98 -8.02 1.87 14.95
CA THR A 98 -7.89 1.29 16.28
C THR A 98 -7.62 2.40 17.28
N GLU A 99 -8.21 2.30 18.47
CA GLU A 99 -7.90 3.21 19.57
C GLU A 99 -6.71 2.71 20.38
N PRO A 100 -5.72 3.56 20.70
CA PRO A 100 -4.63 3.17 21.58
C PRO A 100 -4.95 3.29 23.07
N ASP A 101 -6.03 3.96 23.49
CA ASP A 101 -6.30 4.21 24.92
C ASP A 101 -7.81 4.19 25.26
N SER A 102 -8.23 3.13 25.94
CA SER A 102 -9.62 2.87 26.33
C SER A 102 -10.09 3.71 27.54
N ASN A 103 -9.65 4.96 27.68
CA ASN A 103 -10.01 5.82 28.81
C ASN A 103 -10.45 7.24 28.37
N ILE A 104 -11.77 7.41 28.32
CA ILE A 104 -12.57 8.64 28.43
C ILE A 104 -12.24 9.75 27.41
N GLY A 105 -13.08 9.82 26.38
CA GLY A 105 -13.05 10.84 25.33
C GLY A 105 -12.08 10.40 24.25
N GLU A 106 -12.61 9.84 23.15
CA GLU A 106 -11.84 9.31 22.02
C GLU A 106 -11.06 10.44 21.34
N THR A 107 -9.98 10.91 21.96
CA THR A 107 -9.09 11.93 21.42
C THR A 107 -7.85 11.31 20.81
N ALA A 108 -7.80 9.98 20.70
CA ALA A 108 -6.71 9.25 20.10
C ALA A 108 -7.24 8.21 19.13
N TYR A 109 -6.57 8.04 17.99
CA TYR A 109 -6.87 7.01 17.02
C TYR A 109 -5.59 6.61 16.30
N THR A 110 -5.55 5.41 15.76
CA THR A 110 -4.53 5.01 14.80
C THR A 110 -5.21 4.44 13.57
N LEU A 111 -5.04 5.13 12.46
CA LEU A 111 -5.41 4.65 11.14
C LEU A 111 -4.29 3.76 10.62
N SER A 112 -4.61 2.57 10.11
CA SER A 112 -3.64 1.63 9.56
C SER A 112 -4.06 1.15 8.18
N ALA A 113 -3.12 1.16 7.23
CA ALA A 113 -3.24 0.52 5.92
C ALA A 113 -2.55 -0.84 6.01
N VAL A 114 -3.34 -1.90 6.15
CA VAL A 114 -2.89 -3.29 6.26
C VAL A 114 -2.77 -3.89 4.86
N PRO A 115 -1.59 -4.38 4.43
CA PRO A 115 -1.37 -4.83 3.05
C PRO A 115 -2.26 -6.02 2.69
N GLN A 116 -2.74 -6.04 1.45
CA GLN A 116 -3.58 -7.08 0.86
C GLN A 116 -2.99 -7.56 -0.48
N GLY A 117 -3.39 -8.74 -0.92
CA GLY A 117 -3.01 -9.27 -2.24
C GLY A 117 -1.49 -9.22 -2.47
N GLY A 118 -1.05 -8.73 -3.63
CA GLY A 118 0.37 -8.62 -3.96
C GLY A 118 1.16 -7.66 -3.07
N GLN A 119 0.51 -6.77 -2.32
CA GLN A 119 1.19 -5.86 -1.40
C GLN A 119 1.73 -6.56 -0.15
N THR A 120 1.26 -7.79 0.17
CA THR A 120 1.80 -8.56 1.30
C THR A 120 3.27 -8.93 1.11
N ASP A 121 3.79 -8.85 -0.11
CA ASP A 121 5.21 -9.05 -0.43
C ASP A 121 6.09 -7.88 0.05
N ASP A 122 5.50 -6.74 0.45
CA ASP A 122 6.22 -5.57 0.98
C ASP A 122 6.65 -5.76 2.45
N THR A 123 7.41 -6.82 2.71
CA THR A 123 7.91 -7.15 4.06
C THR A 123 8.86 -6.08 4.63
N LYS A 124 9.40 -5.21 3.77
CA LYS A 124 10.18 -4.04 4.20
C LYS A 124 9.32 -3.08 4.99
N CYS A 125 8.09 -2.82 4.55
CA CYS A 125 7.27 -1.75 5.11
C CYS A 125 5.97 -2.20 5.80
N GLY A 126 5.48 -3.41 5.51
CA GLY A 126 4.32 -3.99 6.16
C GLY A 126 3.09 -3.05 6.17
N SER A 127 2.43 -2.98 7.32
CA SER A 127 1.31 -2.06 7.54
C SER A 127 1.81 -0.65 7.80
N LEU A 128 1.24 0.33 7.11
CA LEU A 128 1.53 1.76 7.35
C LEU A 128 0.49 2.32 8.31
N GLY A 129 0.89 3.06 9.35
CA GLY A 129 -0.03 3.70 10.29
C GLY A 129 0.19 5.20 10.48
N ILE A 130 -0.88 5.93 10.80
CA ILE A 130 -0.82 7.33 11.21
C ILE A 130 -1.81 7.58 12.36
N ASN A 131 -1.38 8.31 13.38
CA ASN A 131 -2.22 8.64 14.53
C ASN A 131 -2.68 10.11 14.52
N GLU A 132 -3.42 10.52 15.55
CA GLU A 132 -3.97 11.87 15.73
C GLU A 132 -2.89 12.96 15.85
N GLN A 133 -1.67 12.64 16.31
CA GLN A 133 -0.55 13.60 16.32
C GLN A 133 0.25 13.59 15.00
N ALA A 134 -0.29 13.00 13.95
CA ALA A 134 0.39 12.78 12.67
C ALA A 134 1.69 11.95 12.80
N ALA A 135 1.82 11.16 13.86
CA ALA A 135 2.94 10.25 14.03
C ALA A 135 2.78 9.07 13.06
N LYS A 136 3.77 8.92 12.19
CA LYS A 136 3.83 7.88 11.17
C LYS A 136 4.45 6.62 11.76
N THR A 137 3.78 5.49 11.62
CA THR A 137 4.19 4.20 12.17
C THR A 137 4.22 3.14 11.09
N VAL A 138 4.95 2.06 11.36
CA VAL A 138 4.90 0.84 10.54
C VAL A 138 4.79 -0.37 11.47
N ALA A 139 4.13 -1.42 11.00
CA ALA A 139 4.00 -2.68 11.73
C ALA A 139 4.29 -3.86 10.80
N SER A 140 4.84 -4.94 11.35
CA SER A 140 5.31 -6.10 10.56
C SER A 140 6.28 -5.70 9.44
N ALA A 141 7.15 -4.73 9.72
CA ALA A 141 8.09 -4.11 8.79
C ALA A 141 9.53 -4.40 9.22
N SER A 142 10.41 -4.70 8.26
CA SER A 142 11.85 -4.81 8.54
C SER A 142 12.57 -3.45 8.50
N GLU A 143 11.97 -2.43 7.90
CA GLU A 143 12.49 -1.07 7.79
C GLU A 143 11.76 -0.10 8.73
N SER A 144 12.37 1.07 8.94
CA SER A 144 11.79 2.12 9.78
C SER A 144 10.63 2.86 9.11
N ALA A 145 9.79 3.52 9.92
CA ALA A 145 8.76 4.41 9.40
C ALA A 145 9.33 5.50 8.49
N THR A 146 10.53 6.03 8.78
CA THR A 146 11.21 7.05 7.94
C THR A 146 11.53 6.54 6.53
N TYR A 147 11.82 5.25 6.36
CA TYR A 147 12.07 4.66 5.05
C TYR A 147 10.75 4.44 4.28
N CYS A 148 9.72 3.99 5.00
CA CYS A 148 8.47 3.55 4.40
C CYS A 148 7.50 4.67 4.09
N TRP A 149 7.55 5.78 4.85
CA TRP A 149 6.62 6.91 4.76
C TRP A 149 7.05 8.05 3.88
#